data_AF-A0A3P6BUA8-F1
#
_entry.id   AF-A0A3P6BUA8-F1
#
_cell.length_a   1.000
_cell.length_b   1.000
_cell.length_c   1.000
_cell.angle_alpha   90.00
_cell.angle_beta   90.00
_cell.angle_gamma   90.00
#
_symmetry.space_group_name_H-M   'P 1'
#
loop_
_entity.id
_entity.type
_entity.pdbx_description
1 polymer ?
#
loop_
_entity_poly.entity_id
_entity_poly.type
_entity_poly.pdbx_seq_one_letter_code
_entity_poly.pdbx_strand_id
1 'polypeptide(L)'
;MNSIPLDLLYEIFSRMPTKSVGRSRCVSEQWRSILCSADFTEYFLTKSSTRPSLLFAMDSFRSNEFLFFSSPPQIPSKPSSSSLSLAAAYFKLNMQLEFCGHAAGLFCFRRMQFTRKDWENTVHVICNPSLGQYVFLPTLTTSSRTFLGFDPIDKVFKVLSPDDAFSSSFANILTLGTGEKRWRKVHFPLAHSPVSKGICINGSLYYLARENTTYFIVCFDVRSEKFKLIQGSFLDSDARLKLINYKGKLGVISLPRENWDSRVGLNIRSKEEVRIWVLEDGEQQDWSEYAYTLPGDKFRDVECDVLEVYVAGVTSATGDIVLMNPNYHHSKPFYVFYFHPERNVIKRVEVQGFGNHGGVVNAFVDHVEDLTFDMKSWQLDFLKFESINKFNALCLLEDI
;
A
#
# COMPACT_ATOMS: atom_id res chain seq x y z
N MET A 1 0.02 -38.58 -26.98
CA MET A 1 0.71 -37.32 -26.63
C MET A 1 0.89 -37.30 -25.13
N ASN A 2 2.12 -37.17 -24.64
CA ASN A 2 2.37 -37.07 -23.21
C ASN A 2 1.96 -35.67 -22.76
N SER A 3 0.81 -35.55 -22.09
CA SER A 3 0.39 -34.29 -21.48
C SER A 3 1.34 -33.96 -20.32
N ILE A 4 1.70 -32.68 -20.21
CA ILE A 4 2.45 -32.19 -19.04
C ILE A 4 1.53 -32.36 -17.83
N PRO A 5 1.98 -33.02 -16.75
CA PRO A 5 1.24 -33.11 -15.49
C PRO A 5 0.77 -31.74 -14.99
N LEU A 6 -0.45 -31.68 -14.44
CA LEU A 6 -1.07 -30.44 -13.96
C LEU A 6 -0.20 -29.73 -12.90
N ASP A 7 0.39 -30.50 -11.99
CA ASP A 7 1.24 -29.99 -10.92
C ASP A 7 2.48 -29.26 -11.46
N LEU A 8 3.05 -29.74 -12.56
CA LEU A 8 4.18 -29.08 -13.22
C LEU A 8 3.76 -27.78 -13.89
N LEU A 9 2.55 -27.72 -14.48
CA LEU A 9 2.02 -26.47 -15.02
C LEU A 9 1.82 -25.45 -13.89
N TYR A 10 1.26 -25.86 -12.76
CA TYR A 10 1.09 -25.00 -11.58
C TYR A 10 2.43 -24.45 -11.11
N GLU A 11 3.44 -25.32 -10.99
CA GLU A 11 4.78 -24.91 -10.60
C GLU A 11 5.42 -23.94 -11.60
N ILE A 12 5.28 -24.18 -12.91
CA ILE A 12 5.83 -23.32 -13.96
C ILE A 12 5.17 -21.93 -13.92
N PHE A 13 3.84 -21.86 -13.95
CA PHE A 13 3.12 -20.59 -14.01
C PHE A 13 3.18 -19.81 -12.69
N SER A 14 3.23 -20.48 -11.54
CA SER A 14 3.40 -19.82 -10.23
C SER A 14 4.74 -19.11 -10.05
N ARG A 15 5.73 -19.42 -10.90
CA ARG A 15 7.04 -18.75 -10.90
C ARG A 15 7.09 -17.55 -11.84
N MET A 16 6.05 -17.34 -12.66
CA MET A 16 6.00 -16.23 -13.61
C MET A 16 5.33 -15.00 -12.98
N PRO A 17 5.70 -13.78 -13.41
CA PRO A 17 4.94 -12.58 -13.06
C PRO A 17 3.48 -12.68 -13.53
N THR A 18 2.56 -12.08 -12.78
CA THR A 18 1.12 -12.06 -13.09
C THR A 18 0.81 -11.67 -14.52
N LYS A 19 1.53 -10.69 -15.08
CA LYS A 19 1.34 -10.26 -16.47
C LYS A 19 1.62 -11.36 -17.48
N SER A 20 2.63 -12.19 -17.23
CA SER A 20 2.94 -13.35 -18.07
C SER A 20 1.87 -14.43 -17.94
N VAL A 21 1.41 -14.71 -16.72
CA VAL A 21 0.28 -15.62 -16.47
C VAL A 21 -0.98 -15.14 -17.20
N GLY A 22 -1.27 -13.84 -17.15
CA GLY A 22 -2.38 -13.21 -17.87
C GLY A 22 -2.29 -13.40 -19.39
N ARG A 23 -1.09 -13.31 -19.97
CA ARG A 23 -0.86 -13.60 -21.40
C ARG A 23 -1.00 -15.08 -21.72
N SER A 24 -0.55 -15.96 -20.84
CA SER A 24 -0.67 -17.41 -20.99
C SER A 24 -2.12 -17.89 -21.06
N ARG A 25 -3.06 -17.18 -20.41
CA ARG A 25 -4.51 -17.41 -20.55
C ARG A 25 -5.05 -17.23 -21.98
N CYS A 26 -4.30 -16.55 -22.86
CA CYS A 26 -4.70 -16.32 -24.25
C CYS A 26 -4.10 -17.35 -25.23
N VAL A 27 -3.24 -18.26 -24.77
CA VAL A 27 -2.52 -19.21 -25.64
C VAL A 27 -3.40 -20.40 -26.03
N SER A 28 -4.24 -20.90 -25.11
CA SER A 28 -5.20 -21.98 -25.38
C SER A 28 -6.32 -22.00 -24.36
N GLU A 29 -7.47 -22.60 -24.70
CA GLU A 29 -8.59 -22.80 -23.77
C GLU A 29 -8.22 -23.67 -22.57
N GLN A 30 -7.35 -24.68 -22.77
CA GLN A 30 -6.86 -25.52 -21.68
C GLN A 30 -6.06 -24.69 -20.67
N TRP A 31 -5.14 -23.86 -21.14
CA TRP A 31 -4.34 -22.99 -20.28
C TRP A 31 -5.20 -21.93 -19.61
N ARG A 32 -6.17 -21.37 -20.33
CA ARG A 32 -7.16 -20.45 -19.76
C ARG A 32 -7.92 -21.09 -18.61
N SER A 33 -8.45 -22.30 -18.80
CA SER A 33 -9.19 -23.05 -17.77
C SER A 33 -8.31 -23.31 -16.54
N ILE A 34 -7.07 -23.77 -16.72
CA ILE A 34 -6.13 -24.02 -15.63
C ILE A 34 -5.80 -22.73 -14.87
N LEU A 35 -5.43 -21.66 -15.57
CA LEU A 35 -4.94 -20.42 -14.98
C LEU A 35 -6.04 -19.51 -14.42
N CYS A 36 -7.30 -19.82 -14.71
CA CYS A 36 -8.47 -19.19 -14.11
C CYS A 36 -9.13 -20.07 -13.04
N SER A 37 -8.61 -21.29 -12.80
CA SER A 37 -9.15 -22.17 -11.75
C SER A 37 -8.87 -21.60 -10.35
N ALA A 38 -9.79 -21.88 -9.42
CA ALA A 38 -9.63 -21.48 -8.02
C ALA A 38 -8.36 -22.09 -7.41
N ASP A 39 -8.12 -23.39 -7.67
CA ASP A 39 -6.97 -24.14 -7.19
C ASP A 39 -5.64 -23.50 -7.63
N PHE A 40 -5.49 -23.16 -8.91
CA PHE A 40 -4.28 -22.48 -9.39
C PHE A 40 -4.13 -21.10 -8.76
N THR A 41 -5.23 -20.37 -8.62
CA THR A 41 -5.22 -19.00 -8.08
C THR A 41 -4.80 -18.99 -6.60
N GLU A 42 -5.30 -19.94 -5.81
CA GLU A 42 -4.89 -20.14 -4.41
C GLU A 42 -3.44 -20.64 -4.30
N TYR A 43 -3.04 -21.57 -5.18
CA TYR A 43 -1.65 -22.03 -5.26
C TYR A 43 -0.69 -20.89 -5.61
N PHE A 44 -1.04 -20.06 -6.59
CA PHE A 44 -0.29 -18.88 -7.00
C PHE A 44 -0.13 -17.90 -5.84
N LEU A 45 -1.23 -17.57 -5.15
CA LEU A 45 -1.22 -16.69 -3.99
C LEU A 45 -0.31 -17.23 -2.88
N THR A 46 -0.45 -18.51 -2.54
CA THR A 46 0.38 -19.18 -1.53
C THR A 46 1.86 -19.09 -1.88
N LYS A 47 2.23 -19.35 -3.14
CA LYS A 47 3.62 -19.23 -3.60
C LYS A 47 4.11 -17.79 -3.57
N SER A 48 3.30 -16.83 -4.00
CA SER A 48 3.64 -15.41 -3.98
C SER A 48 3.86 -14.90 -2.54
N SER A 49 3.05 -15.35 -1.58
CA SER A 49 3.20 -15.01 -0.15
C SER A 49 4.52 -15.51 0.45
N THR A 50 5.14 -16.56 -0.09
CA THR A 50 6.49 -17.01 0.34
C THR A 50 7.63 -16.16 -0.22
N ARG A 51 7.33 -15.22 -1.11
CA ARG A 51 8.31 -14.39 -1.84
C ARG A 51 7.86 -12.93 -1.88
N PRO A 52 7.65 -12.29 -0.72
CA PRO A 52 7.21 -10.90 -0.67
C PRO A 52 8.16 -9.99 -1.46
N SER A 53 7.58 -9.08 -2.24
CA SER A 53 8.33 -8.04 -2.95
C SER A 53 7.97 -6.65 -2.43
N LEU A 54 8.83 -5.68 -2.73
CA LEU A 54 8.45 -4.28 -2.64
C LEU A 54 7.64 -3.90 -3.89
N LEU A 55 6.47 -3.34 -3.66
CA LEU A 55 5.71 -2.62 -4.66
C LEU A 55 5.93 -1.12 -4.47
N PHE A 56 6.20 -0.41 -5.56
CA PHE A 56 6.28 1.04 -5.60
C PHE A 56 5.11 1.61 -6.38
N ALA A 57 4.51 2.66 -5.83
CA ALA A 57 3.48 3.45 -6.46
C ALA A 57 3.94 4.92 -6.52
N MET A 58 4.03 5.48 -7.72
CA MET A 58 4.53 6.83 -7.95
C MET A 58 3.43 7.72 -8.50
N ASP A 59 3.22 8.85 -7.85
CA ASP A 59 2.45 9.98 -8.39
C ASP A 59 3.42 10.92 -9.13
N SER A 60 3.30 11.01 -10.45
CA SER A 60 4.25 11.77 -11.26
C SER A 60 3.91 13.25 -11.29
N PHE A 61 4.87 14.08 -10.90
CA PHE A 61 4.76 15.54 -10.90
C PHE A 61 4.52 16.14 -12.30
N ARG A 62 4.90 15.43 -13.37
CA ARG A 62 4.94 15.99 -14.73
C ARG A 62 3.79 15.56 -15.62
N SER A 63 3.17 14.41 -15.37
CA SER A 63 2.31 13.77 -16.38
C SER A 63 0.87 13.48 -15.96
N ASN A 64 0.41 13.88 -14.77
CA ASN A 64 -0.90 13.45 -14.24
C ASN A 64 -1.08 11.93 -14.31
N GLU A 65 0.00 11.20 -14.03
CA GLU A 65 0.07 9.75 -14.15
C GLU A 65 0.42 9.14 -12.81
N PHE A 66 -0.27 8.04 -12.51
CA PHE A 66 0.03 7.18 -11.38
C PHE A 66 0.61 5.86 -11.88
N LEU A 67 1.81 5.51 -11.44
CA LEU A 67 2.62 4.42 -11.98
C LEU A 67 2.90 3.36 -10.91
N PHE A 68 2.79 2.08 -11.29
CA PHE A 68 3.17 0.95 -10.42
C PHE A 68 4.41 0.23 -10.94
N PHE A 69 5.34 -0.04 -10.03
CA PHE A 69 6.58 -0.77 -10.27
C PHE A 69 6.74 -1.87 -9.23
N SER A 70 7.08 -3.09 -9.67
CA SER A 70 7.33 -4.20 -8.76
C SER A 70 8.82 -4.54 -8.78
N SER A 71 9.35 -4.81 -7.60
CA SER A 71 10.69 -5.38 -7.47
C SER A 71 10.65 -6.89 -7.69
N PRO A 72 11.72 -7.49 -8.24
CA PRO A 72 11.86 -8.94 -8.23
C PRO A 72 11.79 -9.48 -6.80
N PRO A 73 11.17 -10.65 -6.56
CA PRO A 73 11.14 -11.25 -5.24
C PRO A 73 12.55 -11.46 -4.70
N GLN A 74 12.81 -10.93 -3.51
CA GLN A 74 14.14 -11.00 -2.91
C GLN A 74 14.37 -12.40 -2.36
N ILE A 75 15.31 -13.13 -2.95
CA ILE A 75 15.82 -14.37 -2.35
C ILE A 75 16.70 -13.96 -1.16
N PRO A 76 16.39 -14.37 0.09
CA PRO A 76 17.08 -13.88 1.29
C PRO A 76 18.58 -14.19 1.40
N SER A 77 19.19 -14.89 0.44
CA SER A 77 20.49 -15.52 0.60
C SER A 77 21.66 -14.90 -0.19
N LYS A 78 21.46 -13.81 -0.97
CA LYS A 78 22.57 -13.15 -1.67
C LYS A 78 22.91 -11.76 -1.09
N PRO A 79 24.03 -11.61 -0.38
CA PRO A 79 24.51 -10.34 0.16
C PRO A 79 25.06 -9.37 -0.91
N SER A 80 25.14 -9.78 -2.18
CA SER A 80 26.05 -9.15 -3.16
C SER A 80 25.44 -8.06 -4.04
N SER A 81 24.12 -7.83 -4.02
CA SER A 81 23.50 -6.82 -4.88
C SER A 81 23.20 -5.56 -4.08
N SER A 82 24.01 -4.52 -4.32
CA SER A 82 23.81 -3.16 -3.79
C SER A 82 22.72 -2.39 -4.54
N SER A 83 22.19 -2.95 -5.63
CA SER A 83 21.15 -2.35 -6.46
C SER A 83 19.97 -3.31 -6.69
N LEU A 84 18.80 -2.71 -6.88
CA LEU A 84 17.51 -3.34 -7.17
C LEU A 84 16.98 -2.73 -8.46
N SER A 85 17.05 -3.49 -9.55
CA SER A 85 16.48 -3.08 -10.83
C SER A 85 14.98 -3.40 -10.86
N LEU A 86 14.16 -2.36 -10.98
CA LEU A 86 12.73 -2.51 -11.18
C LEU A 86 12.44 -2.93 -12.61
N ALA A 87 11.37 -3.72 -12.77
CA ALA A 87 10.75 -3.83 -14.07
C ALA A 87 10.17 -2.47 -14.50
N ALA A 88 10.06 -2.24 -15.81
CA ALA A 88 9.32 -1.09 -16.33
C ALA A 88 7.92 -1.03 -15.71
N ALA A 89 7.37 0.18 -15.57
CA ALA A 89 6.03 0.39 -15.03
C ALA A 89 5.05 -0.59 -15.67
N TYR A 90 4.49 -1.49 -14.87
CA TYR A 90 3.70 -2.59 -15.41
C TYR A 90 2.21 -2.24 -15.45
N PHE A 91 1.80 -1.22 -14.69
CA PHE A 91 0.47 -0.63 -14.70
C PHE A 91 0.54 0.90 -14.53
N LYS A 92 -0.34 1.61 -15.25
CA LYS A 92 -0.36 3.07 -15.35
C LYS A 92 -1.80 3.57 -15.39
N LEU A 93 -2.10 4.60 -14.60
CA LEU A 93 -3.38 5.31 -14.59
C LEU A 93 -3.15 6.76 -15.02
N ASN A 94 -3.81 7.20 -16.09
CA ASN A 94 -3.69 8.56 -16.63
C ASN A 94 -4.65 9.54 -15.91
N MET A 95 -4.52 9.65 -14.59
CA MET A 95 -5.32 10.55 -13.77
C MET A 95 -4.59 10.93 -12.48
N GLN A 96 -4.90 12.10 -11.91
CA GLN A 96 -4.42 12.49 -10.59
C GLN A 96 -5.20 11.77 -9.49
N LEU A 97 -4.46 11.11 -8.61
CA LEU A 97 -5.00 10.24 -7.57
C LEU A 97 -4.37 10.55 -6.22
N GLU A 98 -5.20 10.71 -5.20
CA GLU A 98 -4.77 10.68 -3.81
C GLU A 98 -4.93 9.26 -3.27
N PHE A 99 -3.88 8.71 -2.66
CA PHE A 99 -3.91 7.38 -2.07
C PHE A 99 -4.78 7.34 -0.80
N CYS A 100 -5.78 6.45 -0.78
CA CYS A 100 -6.70 6.25 0.34
C CYS A 100 -6.31 5.04 1.19
N GLY A 101 -5.90 3.94 0.57
CA GLY A 101 -5.53 2.73 1.29
C GLY A 101 -5.21 1.57 0.38
N HIS A 102 -4.70 0.49 0.96
CA HIS A 102 -4.47 -0.77 0.27
C HIS A 102 -4.80 -1.92 1.22
N ALA A 103 -5.32 -3.01 0.68
CA ALA A 103 -5.59 -4.24 1.40
C ALA A 103 -5.62 -5.40 0.40
N ALA A 104 -5.04 -6.55 0.76
CA ALA A 104 -5.06 -7.78 -0.04
C ALA A 104 -4.87 -7.56 -1.56
N GLY A 105 -3.79 -6.85 -1.92
CA GLY A 105 -3.44 -6.58 -3.33
C GLY A 105 -4.24 -5.47 -4.03
N LEU A 106 -5.36 -5.02 -3.46
CA LEU A 106 -6.16 -3.91 -4.00
C LEU A 106 -5.75 -2.56 -3.42
N PHE A 107 -5.89 -1.53 -4.25
CA PHE A 107 -5.58 -0.14 -3.93
C PHE A 107 -6.83 0.71 -4.10
N CYS A 108 -7.06 1.61 -3.15
CA CYS A 108 -8.13 2.60 -3.20
C CYS A 108 -7.51 3.99 -3.33
N PHE A 109 -8.07 4.78 -4.25
CA PHE A 109 -7.68 6.14 -4.52
C PHE A 109 -8.89 7.06 -4.55
N ARG A 110 -8.66 8.33 -4.23
CA ARG A 110 -9.56 9.43 -4.49
C ARG A 110 -9.10 10.13 -5.77
N ARG A 111 -10.00 10.34 -6.73
CA ARG A 111 -9.71 11.12 -7.92
C ARG A 111 -9.70 12.60 -7.55
N MET A 112 -8.58 13.28 -7.83
CA MET A 112 -8.48 14.73 -7.63
C MET A 112 -9.12 15.45 -8.83
N GLN A 113 -10.02 16.40 -8.56
CA GLN A 113 -10.65 17.24 -9.58
C GLN A 113 -10.22 18.70 -9.38
N PHE A 114 -9.86 19.38 -10.46
CA PHE A 114 -9.30 20.74 -10.45
C PHE A 114 -10.34 21.86 -10.38
N THR A 115 -11.62 21.54 -10.55
CA THR A 115 -12.71 22.51 -10.63
C THR A 115 -13.35 22.72 -9.25
N ARG A 116 -13.36 23.98 -8.80
CA ARG A 116 -13.90 24.43 -7.50
C ARG A 116 -15.38 24.06 -7.26
N LYS A 117 -16.13 23.76 -8.33
CA LYS A 117 -17.56 23.40 -8.29
C LYS A 117 -17.81 21.92 -7.97
N ASP A 118 -16.81 21.05 -8.07
CA ASP A 118 -16.97 19.59 -7.96
C ASP A 118 -16.45 19.00 -6.65
N TRP A 119 -16.04 19.84 -5.69
CA TRP A 119 -15.65 19.39 -4.34
C TRP A 119 -16.81 18.76 -3.56
N GLU A 120 -18.04 18.89 -4.05
CA GLU A 120 -19.23 18.22 -3.51
C GLU A 120 -19.30 16.74 -3.90
N ASN A 121 -18.54 16.28 -4.90
CA ASN A 121 -18.68 14.95 -5.47
C ASN A 121 -17.33 14.25 -5.61
N THR A 122 -16.96 13.50 -4.58
CA THR A 122 -15.74 12.70 -4.58
C THR A 122 -15.96 11.38 -5.31
N VAL A 123 -15.08 11.07 -6.26
CA VAL A 123 -15.05 9.80 -6.98
C VAL A 123 -13.85 8.99 -6.51
N HIS A 124 -14.10 7.76 -6.09
CA HIS A 124 -13.04 6.83 -5.71
C HIS A 124 -12.75 5.83 -6.83
N VAL A 125 -11.51 5.36 -6.88
CA VAL A 125 -11.03 4.36 -7.83
C VAL A 125 -10.45 3.19 -7.05
N ILE A 126 -10.96 1.99 -7.32
CA ILE A 126 -10.32 0.75 -6.88
C ILE A 126 -9.44 0.25 -8.01
N CYS A 127 -8.26 -0.24 -7.68
CA CYS A 127 -7.26 -0.69 -8.63
C CYS A 127 -6.65 -2.01 -8.15
N ASN A 128 -6.59 -3.00 -9.05
CA ASN A 128 -5.73 -4.16 -8.94
C ASN A 128 -4.53 -3.96 -9.89
N PRO A 129 -3.37 -3.51 -9.38
CA PRO A 129 -2.21 -3.25 -10.23
C PRO A 129 -1.68 -4.53 -10.87
N SER A 130 -1.75 -5.68 -10.17
CA SER A 130 -1.27 -6.98 -10.66
C SER A 130 -2.00 -7.40 -11.94
N LEU A 131 -3.32 -7.22 -11.96
CA LEU A 131 -4.14 -7.50 -13.15
C LEU A 131 -4.22 -6.32 -14.14
N GLY A 132 -3.68 -5.16 -13.77
CA GLY A 132 -3.81 -3.92 -14.54
C GLY A 132 -5.27 -3.48 -14.72
N GLN A 133 -6.10 -3.72 -13.71
CA GLN A 133 -7.53 -3.43 -13.72
C GLN A 133 -7.86 -2.30 -12.75
N TYR A 134 -8.87 -1.51 -13.07
CA TYR A 134 -9.40 -0.51 -12.15
C TYR A 134 -10.89 -0.30 -12.40
N VAL A 135 -11.56 0.29 -11.41
CA VAL A 135 -12.97 0.68 -11.54
C VAL A 135 -13.30 1.90 -10.69
N PHE A 136 -14.28 2.67 -11.16
CA PHE A 136 -14.84 3.80 -10.43
C PHE A 136 -15.93 3.33 -9.47
N LEU A 137 -15.91 3.87 -8.27
CA LEU A 137 -16.98 3.69 -7.28
C LEU A 137 -18.07 4.75 -7.46
N PRO A 138 -19.29 4.51 -6.94
CA PRO A 138 -20.32 5.53 -6.86
C PRO A 138 -19.79 6.79 -6.18
N THR A 139 -20.22 7.95 -6.66
CA THR A 139 -19.82 9.24 -6.08
C THR A 139 -20.27 9.35 -4.62
N LEU A 140 -19.41 9.95 -3.79
CA LEU A 140 -19.69 10.26 -2.40
C LEU A 140 -19.38 11.73 -2.12
N THR A 141 -20.29 12.44 -1.48
CA THR A 141 -20.01 13.78 -0.95
C THR A 141 -19.23 13.66 0.35
N THR A 142 -17.91 13.83 0.27
CA THR A 142 -17.02 13.79 1.44
C THR A 142 -15.72 14.54 1.16
N SER A 143 -15.22 15.28 2.16
CA SER A 143 -13.85 15.81 2.18
C SER A 143 -12.88 14.90 2.93
N SER A 144 -13.40 13.92 3.67
CA SER A 144 -12.65 13.09 4.61
C SER A 144 -11.69 12.11 3.95
N ARG A 145 -10.68 11.67 4.71
CA ARG A 145 -9.84 10.54 4.33
C ARG A 145 -10.71 9.29 4.22
N THR A 146 -10.43 8.49 3.19
CA THR A 146 -11.12 7.23 2.94
C THR A 146 -10.13 6.09 3.10
N PHE A 147 -10.60 4.91 3.48
CA PHE A 147 -9.78 3.75 3.81
C PHE A 147 -10.32 2.49 3.14
N LEU A 148 -9.44 1.54 2.85
CA LEU A 148 -9.79 0.24 2.30
C LEU A 148 -9.52 -0.84 3.35
N GLY A 149 -10.54 -1.62 3.68
CA GLY A 149 -10.46 -2.80 4.53
C GLY A 149 -10.77 -4.07 3.75
N PHE A 150 -10.19 -5.18 4.19
CA PHE A 150 -10.43 -6.51 3.65
C PHE A 150 -10.72 -7.48 4.79
N ASP A 151 -11.83 -8.21 4.69
CA ASP A 151 -12.11 -9.35 5.54
C ASP A 151 -11.55 -10.64 4.89
N PRO A 152 -10.54 -11.29 5.49
CA PRO A 152 -9.95 -12.50 4.94
C PRO A 152 -10.84 -13.76 5.02
N ILE A 153 -11.86 -13.83 5.89
CA ILE A 153 -12.69 -15.04 5.99
C ILE A 153 -13.87 -15.00 5.00
N ASP A 154 -14.62 -13.89 4.94
CA ASP A 154 -15.69 -13.76 3.94
C ASP A 154 -15.15 -13.31 2.57
N LYS A 155 -13.86 -12.95 2.50
CA LYS A 155 -13.17 -12.43 1.30
C LYS A 155 -13.84 -11.18 0.73
N VAL A 156 -14.31 -10.30 1.61
CA VAL A 156 -15.05 -9.09 1.26
C VAL A 156 -14.21 -7.84 1.49
N PHE A 157 -14.25 -6.91 0.53
CA PHE A 157 -13.67 -5.59 0.68
C PHE A 157 -14.73 -4.57 1.09
N LYS A 158 -14.35 -3.65 1.97
CA LYS A 158 -15.17 -2.50 2.35
C LYS A 158 -14.35 -1.23 2.27
N VAL A 159 -14.95 -0.20 1.70
CA VAL A 159 -14.39 1.16 1.66
C VAL A 159 -15.09 1.97 2.75
N LEU A 160 -14.29 2.49 3.68
CA LEU A 160 -14.77 3.28 4.82
C LEU A 160 -14.39 4.75 4.63
N SER A 161 -15.35 5.66 4.68
CA SER A 161 -15.14 7.10 4.66
C SER A 161 -15.86 7.73 5.86
N PRO A 162 -15.15 7.97 6.99
CA PRO A 162 -15.70 8.69 8.13
C PRO A 162 -16.14 10.09 7.70
N ASP A 163 -17.22 10.63 8.27
CA ASP A 163 -17.55 12.03 8.05
C ASP A 163 -16.57 12.93 8.82
N ASP A 164 -16.03 13.95 8.15
CA ASP A 164 -15.05 14.88 8.75
C ASP A 164 -15.74 16.14 9.32
N ALA A 165 -17.07 16.20 9.24
CA ALA A 165 -17.81 17.24 9.95
C ALA A 165 -17.72 16.97 11.45
N PHE A 166 -17.08 17.88 12.19
CA PHE A 166 -16.92 17.88 13.65
C PHE A 166 -18.22 17.69 14.48
N SER A 167 -19.39 17.60 13.84
CA SER A 167 -20.71 17.45 14.43
C SER A 167 -21.40 16.13 14.14
N SER A 168 -20.87 15.28 13.26
CA SER A 168 -21.52 14.03 12.85
C SER A 168 -20.70 12.80 13.23
N SER A 169 -21.36 11.84 13.86
CA SER A 169 -20.75 10.60 14.32
C SER A 169 -21.18 9.44 13.42
N PHE A 170 -20.97 9.57 12.11
CA PHE A 170 -21.23 8.50 11.16
C PHE A 170 -20.08 8.33 10.17
N ALA A 171 -20.01 7.15 9.57
CA ALA A 171 -19.14 6.85 8.46
C ALA A 171 -19.95 6.30 7.28
N ASN A 172 -19.51 6.57 6.07
CA ASN A 172 -20.04 5.95 4.87
C ASN A 172 -19.25 4.68 4.59
N ILE A 173 -19.96 3.58 4.32
CA ILE A 173 -19.37 2.31 3.93
C ILE A 173 -19.91 1.92 2.55
N LEU A 174 -19.01 1.44 1.71
CA LEU A 174 -19.34 0.73 0.49
C LEU A 174 -18.72 -0.67 0.53
N THR A 175 -19.54 -1.70 0.40
CA THR A 175 -19.08 -3.09 0.23
C THR A 175 -18.82 -3.35 -1.25
N LEU A 176 -17.68 -3.93 -1.60
CA LEU A 176 -17.35 -4.25 -2.99
C LEU A 176 -17.83 -5.66 -3.36
N GLY A 177 -18.26 -5.85 -4.60
CA GLY A 177 -18.59 -7.18 -5.16
C GLY A 177 -19.98 -7.73 -4.82
N THR A 178 -20.78 -7.05 -3.99
CA THR A 178 -22.11 -7.56 -3.55
C THR A 178 -23.28 -7.13 -4.45
N GLY A 179 -23.03 -6.57 -5.64
CA GLY A 179 -24.06 -6.03 -6.54
C GLY A 179 -24.74 -4.74 -6.04
N GLU A 180 -24.73 -4.48 -4.73
CA GLU A 180 -25.14 -3.21 -4.13
C GLU A 180 -24.13 -2.11 -4.43
N LYS A 181 -24.56 -1.09 -5.19
CA LYS A 181 -23.71 0.00 -5.68
C LYS A 181 -23.98 1.31 -4.92
N ARG A 182 -24.22 1.25 -3.61
CA ARG A 182 -24.59 2.43 -2.81
C ARG A 182 -23.81 2.52 -1.52
N TRP A 183 -23.37 3.74 -1.22
CA TRP A 183 -22.86 4.10 0.09
C TRP A 183 -24.00 4.02 1.10
N ARG A 184 -23.72 3.39 2.24
CA ARG A 184 -24.63 3.39 3.38
C ARG A 184 -23.95 3.97 4.60
N LYS A 185 -24.73 4.55 5.49
CA LYS A 185 -24.24 5.15 6.72
C LYS A 185 -24.20 4.12 7.83
N VAL A 186 -23.12 4.13 8.60
CA VAL A 186 -23.01 3.46 9.89
C VAL A 186 -22.72 4.48 10.97
N HIS A 187 -23.32 4.30 12.12
CA HIS A 187 -23.07 5.18 13.25
C HIS A 187 -21.78 4.78 13.95
N PHE A 188 -21.02 5.81 14.29
CA PHE A 188 -19.82 5.73 15.09
C PHE A 188 -20.10 6.46 16.41
N PRO A 189 -19.58 5.99 17.55
CA PRO A 189 -19.92 6.56 18.86
C PRO A 189 -19.35 7.98 19.09
N LEU A 190 -18.35 8.41 18.32
CA LEU A 190 -17.57 9.63 18.57
C LEU A 190 -17.19 10.40 17.28
N ALA A 191 -17.63 11.64 17.12
CA ALA A 191 -17.22 12.47 15.98
C ALA A 191 -15.69 12.70 16.02
N HIS A 192 -15.00 12.46 14.91
CA HIS A 192 -13.54 12.55 14.86
C HIS A 192 -13.01 12.84 13.46
N SER A 193 -11.82 13.44 13.39
CA SER A 193 -11.13 13.69 12.13
C SER A 193 -9.99 12.68 11.93
N PRO A 194 -9.95 11.93 10.84
CA PRO A 194 -8.82 11.05 10.54
C PRO A 194 -7.55 11.86 10.18
N VAL A 195 -6.42 11.55 10.80
CA VAL A 195 -5.16 12.33 10.66
C VAL A 195 -4.04 11.57 9.94
N SER A 196 -4.16 10.26 9.74
CA SER A 196 -3.16 9.44 9.05
C SER A 196 -3.73 8.56 7.95
N LYS A 197 -2.84 7.93 7.18
CA LYS A 197 -3.18 6.80 6.31
C LYS A 197 -3.54 5.59 7.17
N GLY A 198 -4.55 4.83 6.76
CA GLY A 198 -4.96 3.61 7.45
C GLY A 198 -4.15 2.38 7.02
N ILE A 199 -4.23 1.32 7.82
CA ILE A 199 -3.65 0.01 7.56
C ILE A 199 -4.66 -1.09 7.88
N CYS A 200 -4.81 -2.07 6.99
CA CYS A 200 -5.67 -3.23 7.22
C CYS A 200 -4.81 -4.44 7.61
N ILE A 201 -5.06 -5.01 8.79
CA ILE A 201 -4.32 -6.15 9.35
C ILE A 201 -5.35 -7.19 9.79
N ASN A 202 -5.29 -8.39 9.20
CA ASN A 202 -6.10 -9.55 9.62
C ASN A 202 -7.62 -9.30 9.78
N GLY A 203 -8.23 -8.51 8.89
CA GLY A 203 -9.66 -8.21 8.96
C GLY A 203 -10.02 -6.95 9.76
N SER A 204 -9.03 -6.28 10.36
CA SER A 204 -9.23 -5.04 11.11
C SER A 204 -8.52 -3.88 10.41
N LEU A 205 -9.25 -2.80 10.18
CA LEU A 205 -8.73 -1.56 9.62
C LEU A 205 -8.40 -0.58 10.76
N TYR A 206 -7.17 -0.08 10.78
CA TYR A 206 -6.67 0.87 11.78
C TYR A 206 -6.31 2.19 11.14
N TYR A 207 -6.66 3.31 11.77
CA TYR A 207 -6.20 4.65 11.39
C TYR A 207 -6.08 5.57 12.60
N LEU A 208 -5.19 6.56 12.53
CA LEU A 208 -5.10 7.59 13.57
C LEU A 208 -6.20 8.61 13.33
N ALA A 209 -6.85 9.00 14.42
CA ALA A 209 -7.87 10.02 14.45
C ALA A 209 -7.61 10.98 15.61
N ARG A 210 -8.24 12.14 15.54
CA ARG A 210 -8.31 13.08 16.65
C ARG A 210 -9.74 13.50 16.91
N GLU A 211 -10.04 13.70 18.18
CA GLU A 211 -11.20 14.47 18.63
C GLU A 211 -10.66 15.67 19.41
N ASN A 212 -10.95 16.88 18.92
CA ASN A 212 -10.37 18.12 19.47
C ASN A 212 -8.83 18.04 19.52
N THR A 213 -8.27 17.96 20.73
CA THR A 213 -6.81 17.88 20.99
C THR A 213 -6.33 16.47 21.29
N THR A 214 -7.23 15.49 21.41
CA THR A 214 -6.92 14.13 21.86
C THR A 214 -6.73 13.21 20.66
N TYR A 215 -5.61 12.49 20.60
CA TYR A 215 -5.32 11.52 19.55
C TYR A 215 -5.63 10.10 20.00
N PHE A 216 -6.18 9.30 19.10
CA PHE A 216 -6.45 7.89 19.32
C PHE A 216 -6.38 7.09 18.02
N ILE A 217 -6.37 5.77 18.13
CA ILE A 217 -6.47 4.88 16.98
C ILE A 217 -7.90 4.37 16.90
N VAL A 218 -8.51 4.49 15.72
CA VAL A 218 -9.76 3.79 15.43
C VAL A 218 -9.44 2.42 14.87
N CYS A 219 -10.04 1.40 15.44
CA CYS A 219 -10.09 0.05 14.90
C CYS A 219 -11.50 -0.21 14.37
N PHE A 220 -11.59 -0.56 13.09
CA PHE A 220 -12.82 -0.97 12.43
C PHE A 220 -12.71 -2.44 12.03
N ASP A 221 -13.54 -3.28 12.62
CA ASP A 221 -13.65 -4.69 12.24
C ASP A 221 -14.42 -4.80 10.92
N VAL A 222 -13.76 -5.26 9.87
CA VAL A 222 -14.32 -5.21 8.50
C VAL A 222 -15.54 -6.15 8.38
N ARG A 223 -15.57 -7.29 9.07
CA ARG A 223 -16.69 -8.22 8.98
C ARG A 223 -17.91 -7.70 9.72
N SER A 224 -17.76 -7.50 11.02
CA SER A 224 -18.84 -7.12 11.93
C SER A 224 -19.23 -5.65 11.86
N GLU A 225 -18.40 -4.83 11.21
CA GLU A 225 -18.56 -3.38 11.05
C GLU A 225 -18.63 -2.64 12.38
N LYS A 226 -17.97 -3.19 13.38
CA LYS A 226 -17.90 -2.61 14.71
C LYS A 226 -16.64 -1.78 14.84
N PHE A 227 -16.77 -0.69 15.58
CA PHE A 227 -15.69 0.21 15.88
C PHE A 227 -15.21 0.04 17.30
N LYS A 228 -13.90 0.17 17.49
CA LYS A 228 -13.23 0.23 18.80
C LYS A 228 -12.27 1.40 18.80
N LEU A 229 -12.16 2.08 19.94
CA LEU A 229 -11.20 3.15 20.17
C LEU A 229 -10.04 2.57 20.98
N ILE A 230 -8.82 2.77 20.50
CA ILE A 230 -7.60 2.32 21.16
C ILE A 230 -6.82 3.57 21.55
N GLN A 231 -6.50 3.68 22.84
CA GLN A 231 -5.74 4.79 23.40
C GLN A 231 -4.29 4.38 23.65
N GLY A 232 -3.43 5.38 23.77
CA GLY A 232 -2.03 5.22 24.12
C GLY A 232 -1.46 6.57 24.51
N SER A 233 -0.77 6.65 25.64
CA SER A 233 -0.20 7.91 26.15
C SER A 233 0.82 8.55 25.20
N PHE A 234 1.42 7.75 24.32
CA PHE A 234 2.35 8.20 23.27
C PHE A 234 1.66 8.86 22.07
N LEU A 235 0.34 8.72 21.91
CA LEU A 235 -0.40 9.25 20.76
C LEU A 235 -0.52 10.77 20.76
N ASP A 236 -0.55 11.39 21.94
CA ASP A 236 -0.60 12.86 22.09
C ASP A 236 0.78 13.54 21.90
N SER A 237 1.81 12.78 21.50
CA SER A 237 3.12 13.34 21.18
C SER A 237 3.12 14.05 19.82
N ASP A 238 3.83 15.18 19.69
CA ASP A 238 4.06 15.93 18.42
C ASP A 238 4.98 15.16 17.42
N ALA A 239 4.98 13.83 17.50
CA ALA A 239 5.81 12.96 16.70
C ALA A 239 5.16 12.62 15.36
N ARG A 240 5.99 12.34 14.34
CA ARG A 240 5.54 11.76 13.07
C ARG A 240 5.17 10.29 13.29
N LEU A 241 3.98 10.04 13.82
CA LEU A 241 3.47 8.70 14.06
C LEU A 241 3.02 8.06 12.74
N LYS A 242 3.42 6.81 12.52
CA LYS A 242 2.93 5.97 11.43
C LYS A 242 2.47 4.63 11.97
N LEU A 243 1.33 4.15 11.46
CA LEU A 243 0.87 2.79 11.72
C LEU A 243 1.65 1.79 10.85
N ILE A 244 2.03 0.67 11.44
CA ILE A 244 2.76 -0.42 10.80
C ILE A 244 2.12 -1.77 11.16
N ASN A 245 2.26 -2.73 10.25
CA ASN A 245 1.99 -4.13 10.56
C ASN A 245 3.28 -4.74 11.11
N TYR A 246 3.35 -4.97 12.41
CA TYR A 246 4.50 -5.57 13.07
C TYR A 246 4.21 -7.05 13.33
N LYS A 247 4.66 -7.93 12.42
CA LYS A 247 4.49 -9.39 12.54
C LYS A 247 3.02 -9.83 12.77
N GLY A 248 2.08 -9.18 12.09
CA GLY A 248 0.65 -9.46 12.20
C GLY A 248 -0.08 -8.70 13.32
N LYS A 249 0.64 -7.90 14.11
CA LYS A 249 0.08 -7.04 15.15
C LYS A 249 0.10 -5.58 14.72
N LEU A 250 -0.79 -4.78 15.30
CA LEU A 250 -0.77 -3.33 15.13
C LEU A 250 0.46 -2.77 15.84
N GLY A 251 1.28 -2.03 15.11
CA GLY A 251 2.35 -1.22 15.67
C GLY A 251 2.22 0.25 15.31
N VAL A 252 2.78 1.11 16.15
CA VAL A 252 2.97 2.54 15.89
C VAL A 252 4.46 2.82 15.94
N ILE A 253 4.98 3.47 14.91
CA ILE A 253 6.38 3.86 14.83
C ILE A 253 6.51 5.38 14.81
N SER A 254 7.47 5.87 15.57
CA SER A 254 7.89 7.28 15.61
C SER A 254 9.33 7.37 15.12
N LEU A 255 9.56 8.27 14.16
CA LEU A 255 10.89 8.62 13.67
C LEU A 255 11.39 9.93 14.32
N PRO A 256 12.72 10.13 14.36
CA PRO A 256 13.32 11.40 14.78
C PRO A 256 12.75 12.61 14.04
N ARG A 257 12.61 13.73 14.74
CA ARG A 257 12.12 15.00 14.18
C ARG A 257 12.97 16.19 14.69
N GLU A 258 13.05 17.23 13.87
CA GLU A 258 13.42 18.56 14.34
C GLU A 258 12.19 19.25 14.93
N ASN A 259 12.27 19.58 16.22
CA ASN A 259 11.22 20.31 16.90
C ASN A 259 11.71 21.73 17.19
N TRP A 260 10.87 22.72 16.88
CA TRP A 260 11.09 24.08 17.31
C TRP A 260 10.94 24.16 18.83
N ASP A 261 12.01 24.46 19.55
CA ASP A 261 11.93 24.72 20.99
C ASP A 261 11.84 26.23 21.20
N SER A 262 10.63 26.69 21.53
CA SER A 262 10.31 28.11 21.76
C SER A 262 11.08 28.72 22.93
N ARG A 263 11.63 27.91 23.84
CA ARG A 263 12.43 28.40 24.98
C ARG A 263 13.84 28.78 24.56
N VAL A 264 14.39 28.13 23.54
CA VAL A 264 15.73 28.40 23.00
C VAL A 264 15.72 29.09 21.63
N GLY A 265 14.55 29.24 21.01
CA GLY A 265 14.40 29.92 19.72
C GLY A 265 15.09 29.22 18.55
N LEU A 266 15.27 27.90 18.63
CA LEU A 266 15.97 27.09 17.62
C LEU A 266 15.29 25.73 17.44
N ASN A 267 15.51 25.12 16.26
CA ASN A 267 15.16 23.72 16.03
C ASN A 267 16.14 22.81 16.76
N ILE A 268 15.64 22.00 17.69
CA ILE A 268 16.41 20.95 18.35
C ILE A 268 16.12 19.65 17.61
N ARG A 269 17.17 19.01 17.08
CA ARG A 269 17.09 17.63 16.58
C ARG A 269 16.82 16.71 17.75
N SER A 270 15.75 15.91 17.67
CA SER A 270 15.60 14.78 18.58
C SER A 270 16.81 13.86 18.43
N LYS A 271 17.10 13.06 19.46
CA LYS A 271 18.02 11.93 19.30
C LYS A 271 17.59 11.12 18.06
N GLU A 272 18.54 10.54 17.34
CA GLU A 272 18.29 9.62 16.22
C GLU A 272 17.69 8.30 16.75
N GLU A 273 16.62 8.39 17.54
CA GLU A 273 15.92 7.30 18.21
C GLU A 273 14.60 7.01 17.48
N VAL A 274 14.40 5.76 17.13
CA VAL A 274 13.15 5.21 16.61
C VAL A 274 12.44 4.50 17.74
N ARG A 275 11.19 4.89 17.97
CA ARG A 275 10.33 4.24 18.95
C ARG A 275 9.23 3.46 18.27
N ILE A 276 8.96 2.27 18.78
CA ILE A 276 7.93 1.37 18.28
C ILE A 276 7.08 0.95 19.46
N TRP A 277 5.77 1.15 19.35
CA TRP A 277 4.79 0.59 20.27
C TRP A 277 4.03 -0.52 19.54
N VAL A 278 3.94 -1.70 20.14
CA VAL A 278 3.21 -2.85 19.58
C VAL A 278 2.05 -3.19 20.49
N LEU A 279 0.85 -3.28 19.92
CA LEU A 279 -0.36 -3.65 20.66
C LEU A 279 -0.34 -5.16 20.92
N GLU A 280 -0.23 -5.56 22.18
CA GLU A 280 -0.21 -6.95 22.60
C GLU A 280 -1.63 -7.50 22.83
N ASP A 281 -2.46 -6.71 23.49
CA ASP A 281 -3.86 -7.02 23.78
C ASP A 281 -4.73 -5.79 23.47
N GLY A 282 -5.65 -5.93 22.52
CA GLY A 282 -6.55 -4.85 22.10
C GLY A 282 -7.71 -4.58 23.06
N GLU A 283 -8.08 -5.53 23.92
CA GLU A 283 -9.12 -5.36 24.94
C GLU A 283 -8.55 -4.67 26.19
N GLN A 284 -7.36 -5.10 26.63
CA GLN A 284 -6.67 -4.48 27.77
C GLN A 284 -5.95 -3.19 27.39
N GLN A 285 -5.74 -2.96 26.09
CA GLN A 285 -4.96 -1.84 25.54
C GLN A 285 -3.50 -1.86 26.03
N ASP A 286 -2.93 -3.07 26.10
CA ASP A 286 -1.57 -3.28 26.54
C ASP A 286 -0.58 -3.09 25.39
N TRP A 287 0.45 -2.28 25.64
CA TRP A 287 1.46 -1.90 24.68
C TRP A 287 2.87 -2.30 25.13
N SER A 288 3.64 -2.92 24.23
CA SER A 288 5.09 -3.08 24.37
C SER A 288 5.80 -1.90 23.72
N GLU A 289 6.70 -1.21 24.43
CA GLU A 289 7.55 -0.14 23.88
C GLU A 289 8.97 -0.66 23.59
N TYR A 290 9.48 -0.30 22.41
CA TYR A 290 10.85 -0.56 21.98
C TYR A 290 11.49 0.74 21.49
N ALA A 291 12.73 0.99 21.88
CA ALA A 291 13.51 2.14 21.43
C ALA A 291 14.84 1.68 20.82
N TYR A 292 15.16 2.18 19.64
CA TYR A 292 16.36 1.84 18.88
C TYR A 292 17.06 3.09 18.38
N THR A 293 18.38 3.12 18.38
CA THR A 293 19.14 4.21 17.76
C THR A 293 19.36 3.91 16.28
N LEU A 294 19.01 4.85 15.39
CA LEU A 294 19.31 4.77 13.97
C LEU A 294 20.80 5.06 13.71
N PRO A 295 21.47 4.30 12.83
CA PRO A 295 22.80 4.64 12.35
C PRO A 295 22.74 5.81 11.35
N GLY A 296 22.67 7.05 11.84
CA GLY A 296 22.50 8.26 11.00
C GLY A 296 23.65 8.52 10.02
N ASP A 297 24.85 8.04 10.32
CA ASP A 297 26.03 8.11 9.43
C ASP A 297 25.74 7.51 8.05
N LYS A 298 24.99 6.40 8.00
CA LYS A 298 24.70 5.65 6.77
C LYS A 298 23.77 6.38 5.79
N PHE A 299 23.04 7.39 6.26
CA PHE A 299 22.18 8.24 5.42
C PHE A 299 22.95 9.43 4.86
N ARG A 300 23.87 10.00 5.65
CA ARG A 300 24.72 11.14 5.25
C ARG A 300 25.66 10.78 4.10
N ASP A 301 26.10 9.53 4.04
CA ASP A 301 26.92 8.98 2.94
C ASP A 301 26.29 9.14 1.55
N VAL A 302 24.99 9.41 1.44
CA VAL A 302 24.26 9.59 0.18
C VAL A 302 23.49 10.90 0.10
N GLU A 303 23.90 11.90 0.89
CA GLU A 303 23.23 13.21 0.97
C GLU A 303 21.73 13.11 1.30
N CYS A 304 21.31 12.05 2.02
CA CYS A 304 19.95 11.88 2.51
C CYS A 304 19.92 12.29 3.98
N ASP A 305 19.06 13.24 4.35
CA ASP A 305 18.81 13.53 5.76
C ASP A 305 17.87 12.46 6.35
N VAL A 306 18.21 11.94 7.53
CA VAL A 306 17.36 11.02 8.31
C VAL A 306 15.99 11.64 8.57
N LEU A 307 15.91 12.97 8.68
CA LEU A 307 14.66 13.70 8.89
C LEU A 307 13.73 13.70 7.68
N GLU A 308 14.25 13.34 6.50
CA GLU A 308 13.49 13.23 5.26
C GLU A 308 13.06 11.79 4.95
N VAL A 309 13.47 10.81 5.77
CA VAL A 309 13.07 9.42 5.55
C VAL A 309 11.69 9.12 6.13
N TYR A 310 10.98 8.22 5.47
CA TYR A 310 9.66 7.75 5.83
C TYR A 310 9.69 6.23 5.94
N VAL A 311 8.96 5.71 6.93
CA VAL A 311 8.74 4.26 7.05
C VAL A 311 7.83 3.82 5.91
N ALA A 312 8.24 2.89 5.07
CA ALA A 312 7.39 2.22 4.10
C ALA A 312 6.52 1.15 4.81
N GLY A 313 7.15 0.33 5.65
CA GLY A 313 6.52 -0.69 6.47
C GLY A 313 7.58 -1.56 7.18
N VAL A 314 7.15 -2.68 7.74
CA VAL A 314 8.04 -3.69 8.34
C VAL A 314 7.88 -5.00 7.58
N THR A 315 8.98 -5.62 7.19
CA THR A 315 8.94 -6.92 6.50
C THR A 315 8.50 -8.02 7.46
N SER A 316 7.52 -8.82 7.06
CA SER A 316 7.04 -9.96 7.87
C SER A 316 8.10 -11.04 8.06
N ALA A 317 8.94 -11.27 7.04
CA ALA A 317 9.94 -12.34 7.06
C ALA A 317 11.15 -12.06 7.96
N THR A 318 11.65 -10.82 7.95
CA THR A 318 12.89 -10.46 8.67
C THR A 318 12.66 -9.49 9.83
N GLY A 319 11.52 -8.78 9.86
CA GLY A 319 11.28 -7.72 10.84
C GLY A 319 12.07 -6.43 10.56
N ASP A 320 12.61 -6.29 9.34
CA ASP A 320 13.33 -5.09 8.94
C ASP A 320 12.36 -3.93 8.74
N ILE A 321 12.71 -2.78 9.28
CA ILE A 321 11.99 -1.52 9.06
C ILE A 321 12.51 -0.94 7.74
N VAL A 322 11.61 -0.83 6.77
CA VAL A 322 11.94 -0.31 5.44
C VAL A 322 11.76 1.20 5.45
N LEU A 323 12.84 1.94 5.19
CA LEU A 323 12.90 3.40 5.19
C LEU A 323 13.26 3.90 3.79
N MET A 324 12.69 5.04 3.38
CA MET A 324 13.05 5.70 2.11
C MET A 324 12.68 7.18 2.14
N ASN A 325 13.33 7.98 1.30
CA ASN A 325 12.84 9.33 0.98
C ASN A 325 11.78 9.20 -0.13
N PRO A 326 10.53 9.65 0.07
CA PRO A 326 9.48 9.52 -0.92
C PRO A 326 9.66 10.47 -2.11
N ASN A 327 10.46 11.52 -1.99
CA ASN A 327 10.64 12.49 -3.07
C ASN A 327 11.70 12.00 -4.04
N TYR A 328 11.27 11.57 -5.23
CA TYR A 328 12.19 11.12 -6.28
C TYR A 328 12.41 12.20 -7.35
N HIS A 329 13.68 12.48 -7.61
CA HIS A 329 14.14 13.29 -8.73
C HIS A 329 15.05 12.43 -9.61
N HIS A 330 14.75 12.35 -10.92
CA HIS A 330 15.54 11.58 -11.89
C HIS A 330 17.04 11.95 -11.96
N SER A 331 17.44 13.11 -11.45
CA SER A 331 18.83 13.54 -11.36
C SER A 331 19.59 12.96 -10.16
N LYS A 332 18.91 12.30 -9.22
CA LYS A 332 19.49 11.72 -8.01
C LYS A 332 19.16 10.22 -7.92
N PRO A 333 20.09 9.41 -7.38
CA PRO A 333 19.79 8.02 -7.08
C PRO A 333 18.67 7.91 -6.03
N PHE A 334 17.86 6.86 -6.13
CA PHE A 334 16.83 6.55 -5.14
C PHE A 334 17.29 5.38 -4.27
N TYR A 335 17.17 5.52 -2.95
CA TYR A 335 17.59 4.48 -2.01
C TYR A 335 16.45 4.01 -1.14
N VAL A 336 16.44 2.70 -0.89
CA VAL A 336 15.67 2.05 0.15
C VAL A 336 16.63 1.50 1.19
N PHE A 337 16.33 1.73 2.46
CA PHE A 337 17.11 1.25 3.59
C PHE A 337 16.32 0.20 4.37
N TYR A 338 16.96 -0.92 4.68
CA TYR A 338 16.43 -1.96 5.53
C TYR A 338 17.14 -1.88 6.87
N PHE A 339 16.44 -1.41 7.89
CA PHE A 339 16.97 -1.30 9.23
C PHE A 339 16.51 -2.50 10.07
N HIS A 340 17.45 -3.32 10.52
CA HIS A 340 17.19 -4.42 11.44
C HIS A 340 17.36 -3.90 12.88
N PRO A 341 16.26 -3.65 13.62
CA PRO A 341 16.33 -2.95 14.92
C PRO A 341 17.15 -3.70 15.97
N GLU A 342 16.94 -5.02 16.13
CA GLU A 342 17.64 -5.81 17.17
C GLU A 342 19.15 -5.95 16.93
N ARG A 343 19.58 -6.02 15.67
CA ARG A 343 21.00 -6.12 15.29
C ARG A 343 21.65 -4.76 15.14
N ASN A 344 20.85 -3.69 15.12
CA ASN A 344 21.27 -2.33 14.79
C ASN A 344 22.08 -2.25 13.48
N VAL A 345 21.62 -2.95 12.45
CA VAL A 345 22.26 -2.97 11.13
C VAL A 345 21.33 -2.32 10.12
N ILE A 346 21.88 -1.46 9.27
CA ILE A 346 21.15 -0.87 8.15
C ILE A 346 21.78 -1.32 6.82
N LYS A 347 20.96 -1.89 5.95
CA LYS A 347 21.34 -2.26 4.58
C LYS A 347 20.75 -1.24 3.62
N ARG A 348 21.61 -0.64 2.80
CA ARG A 348 21.21 0.28 1.73
C ARG A 348 21.06 -0.48 0.41
N VAL A 349 20.01 -0.17 -0.34
CA VAL A 349 19.76 -0.69 -1.69
C VAL A 349 19.37 0.46 -2.60
N GLU A 350 20.14 0.66 -3.67
CA GLU A 350 19.76 1.60 -4.74
C GLU A 350 18.64 1.02 -5.58
N VAL A 351 17.57 1.77 -5.83
CA VAL A 351 16.48 1.35 -6.70
C VAL A 351 16.59 2.05 -8.04
N GLN A 352 16.65 1.26 -9.10
CA GLN A 352 16.78 1.73 -10.47
C GLN A 352 15.54 1.35 -11.29
N GLY A 353 15.26 2.07 -12.37
CA GLY A 353 14.16 1.72 -13.28
C GLY A 353 12.90 2.59 -13.17
N PHE A 354 12.93 3.64 -12.34
CA PHE A 354 11.91 4.71 -12.39
C PHE A 354 11.98 5.58 -13.65
N GLY A 355 12.98 5.39 -14.52
CA GLY A 355 13.16 6.16 -15.75
C GLY A 355 13.30 7.67 -15.50
N ASN A 356 12.86 8.47 -16.48
CA ASN A 356 12.89 9.94 -16.41
C ASN A 356 11.70 10.54 -15.64
N HIS A 357 10.96 9.71 -14.91
CA HIS A 357 9.86 10.17 -14.08
C HIS A 357 10.42 10.93 -12.85
N GLY A 358 9.63 11.85 -12.32
CA GLY A 358 9.87 12.48 -11.02
C GLY A 358 8.54 12.57 -10.30
N GLY A 359 8.53 12.38 -8.98
CA GLY A 359 7.28 12.22 -8.26
C GLY A 359 7.44 11.86 -6.79
N VAL A 360 6.29 11.71 -6.13
CA VAL A 360 6.21 11.12 -4.78
C VAL A 360 6.05 9.62 -4.93
N VAL A 361 6.98 8.87 -4.35
CA VAL A 361 7.01 7.41 -4.33
C VAL A 361 6.51 6.91 -3.00
N ASN A 362 5.54 5.99 -3.05
CA ASN A 362 5.11 5.17 -1.92
C ASN A 362 5.60 3.74 -2.15
N ALA A 363 6.09 3.09 -1.10
CA ALA A 363 6.50 1.70 -1.14
C ALA A 363 5.63 0.88 -0.19
N PHE A 364 5.30 -0.32 -0.62
CA PHE A 364 4.48 -1.28 0.11
C PHE A 364 5.31 -2.54 0.28
N VAL A 365 5.63 -2.85 1.54
CA VAL A 365 6.30 -4.08 1.93
C VAL A 365 5.33 -5.25 1.81
N ASP A 366 5.89 -6.45 1.66
CA ASP A 366 5.13 -7.68 1.59
C ASP A 366 4.01 -7.67 0.56
N HIS A 367 4.24 -6.99 -0.57
CA HIS A 367 3.31 -7.06 -1.67
C HIS A 367 3.29 -8.49 -2.22
N VAL A 368 2.07 -9.01 -2.36
CA VAL A 368 1.78 -10.32 -2.93
C VAL A 368 0.98 -10.09 -4.19
N GLU A 369 1.38 -10.77 -5.25
CA GLU A 369 0.61 -10.78 -6.49
C GLU A 369 -0.63 -11.67 -6.31
N ASP A 370 -1.81 -11.07 -6.47
CA ASP A 370 -3.08 -11.76 -6.26
C ASP A 370 -3.91 -11.82 -7.55
N LEU A 371 -4.24 -13.04 -7.96
CA LEU A 371 -5.06 -13.35 -9.13
C LEU A 371 -6.54 -13.56 -8.79
N THR A 372 -6.90 -13.64 -7.50
CA THR A 372 -8.23 -14.03 -7.02
C THR A 372 -9.30 -12.98 -7.31
N PHE A 373 -8.92 -11.70 -7.36
CA PHE A 373 -9.87 -10.61 -7.56
C PHE A 373 -9.87 -10.09 -8.99
N ASP A 374 -10.68 -10.72 -9.86
CA ASP A 374 -11.04 -10.18 -11.18
C ASP A 374 -12.23 -9.22 -11.05
N MET A 375 -11.95 -7.92 -11.18
CA MET A 375 -12.93 -6.86 -11.05
C MET A 375 -13.96 -6.88 -12.20
N LYS A 376 -13.71 -7.63 -13.29
CA LYS A 376 -14.70 -7.82 -14.37
C LYS A 376 -15.97 -8.52 -13.89
N SER A 377 -15.87 -9.35 -12.86
CA SER A 377 -17.03 -10.01 -12.25
C SER A 377 -17.98 -9.03 -11.56
N TRP A 378 -17.55 -7.80 -11.27
CA TRP A 378 -18.32 -6.83 -10.48
C TRP A 378 -19.38 -6.05 -11.28
N GLN A 379 -19.58 -6.34 -12.58
CA GLN A 379 -20.57 -5.68 -13.47
C GLN A 379 -20.73 -4.19 -13.15
N LEU A 380 -19.64 -3.44 -13.23
CA LEU A 380 -19.66 -1.98 -13.11
C LEU A 380 -19.88 -1.43 -14.51
N ASP A 381 -21.09 -0.95 -14.80
CA ASP A 381 -21.52 -0.37 -16.09
C ASP A 381 -20.83 0.98 -16.42
N PHE A 382 -19.52 1.07 -16.20
CA PHE A 382 -18.66 2.14 -16.68
C PHE A 382 -17.24 1.61 -16.95
N LEU A 383 -17.12 0.56 -17.75
CA LEU A 383 -15.82 0.13 -18.28
C LEU A 383 -15.52 0.91 -19.57
N LYS A 384 -14.83 2.06 -19.43
CA LYS A 384 -13.91 2.48 -20.50
C LYS A 384 -12.69 1.58 -20.40
N PHE A 385 -12.68 0.51 -21.18
CA PHE A 385 -11.45 -0.21 -21.49
C PHE A 385 -10.61 0.69 -22.40
N GLU A 386 -9.57 1.34 -21.87
CA GLU A 386 -8.38 1.55 -22.70
C GLU A 386 -7.69 0.19 -22.79
N SER A 387 -7.88 -0.49 -23.92
CA SER A 387 -7.12 -1.69 -24.22
C SER A 387 -5.62 -1.34 -24.14
N ILE A 388 -4.90 -1.93 -23.20
CA ILE A 388 -3.43 -2.03 -23.30
C ILE A 388 -3.15 -3.11 -24.36
N ASN A 389 -3.44 -2.77 -25.61
CA ASN A 389 -3.00 -3.45 -26.81
C ASN A 389 -2.31 -2.38 -27.68
N LYS A 390 -1.05 -2.09 -27.38
CA LYS A 390 -0.10 -1.76 -28.43
C LYS A 390 1.02 -2.78 -28.37
N PHE A 391 0.88 -3.82 -29.19
CA PHE A 391 1.99 -4.58 -29.72
C PHE A 391 2.93 -3.60 -30.45
N ASN A 392 3.95 -3.10 -29.76
CA ASN A 392 5.10 -2.44 -30.39
C ASN A 392 6.35 -3.27 -30.10
N ALA A 393 6.34 -4.54 -30.53
CA ALA A 393 7.52 -5.42 -30.45
C ALA A 393 7.49 -6.53 -31.50
N LEU A 394 6.93 -6.28 -32.70
CA LEU A 394 7.08 -7.12 -33.88
C LEU A 394 6.92 -6.21 -35.10
N CYS A 395 8.01 -5.61 -35.56
CA CYS A 395 8.25 -5.07 -36.92
C CYS A 395 9.66 -4.45 -36.94
N LEU A 396 10.68 -5.28 -36.81
CA LEU A 396 12.03 -4.99 -37.29
C LEU A 396 12.63 -6.32 -37.72
N LEU A 397 12.27 -6.75 -38.94
CA LEU A 397 13.02 -7.64 -39.82
C LEU A 397 12.14 -7.92 -41.05
N GLU A 398 12.31 -7.06 -42.05
CA GLU A 398 11.94 -7.11 -43.48
C GLU A 398 12.14 -5.63 -43.89
N ASP A 399 13.22 -5.22 -44.56
CA ASP A 399 13.63 -5.65 -45.89
C ASP A 399 15.16 -5.54 -46.12
N ILE A 400 15.64 -6.43 -47.00
CA ILE A 400 16.78 -6.39 -47.95
C ILE A 400 17.84 -5.28 -47.78
#